data_AF-A0A2D4GIP0-F1
#
_entry.id   AF-A0A2D4GIP0-F1
#
_cell.length_a   1.000
_cell.length_b   1.000
_cell.length_c   1.000
_cell.angle_alpha   90.00
_cell.angle_beta   90.00
_cell.angle_gamma   90.00
#
_symmetry.space_group_name_H-M   'P 1'
#
loop_
_entity.id
_entity.type
_entity.pdbx_description
1 polymer ?
#
loop_
_entity_poly.entity_id
_entity_poly.type
_entity_poly.pdbx_seq_one_letter_code
_entity_poly.pdbx_strand_id
1 'polypeptide(L)'
;MDGKQACVLMIKALELDPNLYRIGQSKVFFRAGVLAHLEEERDLKITDVIIGFQACCRGYLARKAFAKRQQQLTAMKVLQRNCAAYLKLRNWQWWRLFTKVKPLLQVSRQEEEMLAKEEELLKVKEKQVAAEGRLTEMETLHTQLMTEKMQLQEQLQAEIELCAEAEEIRARLTAKKQELEEICHDLESRVEEEEERCQHLQTEKKKMQQNIQELEEQLEEEESARQKLQLEKVTTEAKLKKLEEDLIVFEDQNCKLAKEKKLLEERIAEFTTNLTEEEEKSKSLAKLKNKHEAMITELEERLRREEKHRQELEKTRRKLEGDSTDLHDQIAELQAQIAELKMQLAKKEEELQAALARVEEEAAQKNMALKKIRELESQITELQEDLESERAFRNKAEKQKRDLGEELEALKTELEDTLDSTAAQQELRSKREQEVTILKKALDEEAKTHEAQIQEMRQKHGQAVEELAEQLEQTKRVKVNLEKAKQSLESECTELSNEVKVLLQSKGDSEHKRKRVDTQLQELQVKFTEGERVRTELTERVN
;
A
#
# COMPACT_ATOMS: atom_id res chain seq x y z
N MET A 1 -14.77 35.37 -9.42
CA MET A 1 -15.81 35.03 -8.43
C MET A 1 -15.25 33.89 -7.59
N ASP A 2 -15.29 33.99 -6.27
CA ASP A 2 -14.85 32.90 -5.39
C ASP A 2 -15.73 31.65 -5.61
N GLY A 3 -15.13 30.46 -5.60
CA GLY A 3 -15.80 29.20 -5.93
C GLY A 3 -16.93 28.86 -4.95
N LYS A 4 -16.72 29.16 -3.66
CA LYS A 4 -17.75 28.99 -2.63
C LYS A 4 -18.91 29.96 -2.86
N GLN A 5 -18.62 31.23 -3.14
CA GLN A 5 -19.65 32.23 -3.45
C GLN A 5 -20.44 31.90 -4.73
N ALA A 6 -19.80 31.35 -5.76
CA ALA A 6 -20.46 30.88 -6.98
C ALA A 6 -21.44 29.74 -6.66
N CYS A 7 -21.01 28.73 -5.90
CA CYS A 7 -21.87 27.62 -5.47
C CYS A 7 -23.08 28.10 -4.64
N VAL A 8 -22.89 29.08 -3.74
CA VAL A 8 -24.00 29.68 -2.97
C VAL A 8 -25.05 30.28 -3.91
N LEU A 9 -24.62 31.02 -4.93
CA LEU A 9 -25.53 31.65 -5.90
C LEU A 9 -26.23 30.61 -6.78
N MET A 10 -25.52 29.57 -7.23
CA MET A 10 -26.09 28.49 -8.03
C MET A 10 -27.14 27.69 -7.25
N ILE A 11 -26.86 27.35 -5.99
CA ILE A 11 -27.82 26.62 -5.14
C ILE A 11 -29.06 27.48 -4.84
N LYS A 12 -28.89 28.79 -4.66
CA LYS A 12 -30.03 29.73 -4.55
C LYS A 12 -30.88 29.75 -5.81
N ALA A 13 -30.25 29.74 -6.99
CA ALA A 13 -30.97 29.70 -8.27
C ALA A 13 -31.69 28.37 -8.53
N LEU A 14 -31.23 27.28 -7.92
CA LEU A 14 -31.91 25.99 -7.90
C LEU A 14 -33.04 25.92 -6.87
N GLU A 15 -33.26 26.98 -6.08
CA GLU A 15 -34.32 27.08 -5.06
C GLU A 15 -34.34 25.90 -4.06
N LEU A 16 -33.17 25.31 -3.79
CA LEU A 16 -33.02 24.19 -2.86
C LEU A 16 -33.24 24.65 -1.41
N ASP A 17 -34.04 23.89 -0.65
CA ASP A 17 -34.27 24.16 0.77
C ASP A 17 -32.92 24.16 1.53
N PRO A 18 -32.58 25.23 2.27
CA PRO A 18 -31.39 25.31 3.11
C PRO A 18 -31.21 24.14 4.08
N ASN A 19 -32.25 23.40 4.46
CA ASN A 19 -32.16 22.22 5.30
C ASN A 19 -31.56 20.99 4.60
N LEU A 20 -31.59 20.97 3.27
CA LEU A 20 -31.16 19.86 2.42
C LEU A 20 -29.67 19.89 2.08
N TYR A 21 -28.96 20.99 2.36
CA TYR A 21 -27.54 21.12 2.08
C TYR A 21 -26.76 21.92 3.14
N ARG A 22 -25.44 21.76 3.16
CA ARG A 22 -24.50 22.56 3.96
C ARG A 22 -23.27 22.90 3.11
N ILE A 23 -22.92 24.17 3.03
CA ILE A 23 -21.75 24.65 2.26
C ILE A 23 -20.54 24.73 3.21
N GLY A 24 -19.58 23.83 3.02
CA GLY A 24 -18.30 23.82 3.71
C GLY A 24 -17.28 24.76 3.07
N GLN A 25 -16.01 24.67 3.50
CA GLN A 25 -14.94 25.51 2.94
C GLN A 25 -14.49 25.05 1.55
N SER A 26 -14.42 23.73 1.32
CA SER A 26 -13.98 23.14 0.05
C SER A 26 -15.05 22.25 -0.61
N LYS A 27 -16.11 21.87 0.11
CA LYS A 27 -17.12 20.90 -0.33
C LYS A 27 -18.53 21.35 0.05
N VAL A 28 -19.53 20.93 -0.72
CA VAL A 28 -20.95 21.06 -0.40
C VAL A 28 -21.49 19.69 0.00
N PHE A 29 -22.17 19.61 1.13
CA PHE A 29 -22.77 18.38 1.64
C PHE A 29 -24.27 18.43 1.39
N PHE A 30 -24.84 17.38 0.80
CA PHE A 30 -26.27 17.25 0.56
C PHE A 30 -26.84 16.14 1.46
N ARG A 31 -28.12 16.26 1.82
CA ARG A 31 -28.86 15.12 2.41
C ARG A 31 -29.04 14.02 1.37
N ALA A 32 -29.24 12.79 1.85
CA ALA A 32 -29.50 11.63 1.01
C ALA A 32 -30.66 11.89 0.04
N GLY A 33 -30.51 11.44 -1.21
CA GLY A 33 -31.52 11.58 -2.28
C GLY A 33 -31.50 12.92 -3.03
N VAL A 34 -30.99 13.99 -2.43
CA VAL A 34 -30.96 15.33 -3.07
C VAL A 34 -30.04 15.34 -4.30
N LEU A 35 -28.86 14.72 -4.19
CA LEU A 35 -27.92 14.65 -5.31
C LEU A 35 -28.48 13.80 -6.46
N ALA A 36 -29.12 12.67 -6.16
CA ALA A 36 -29.72 11.80 -7.17
C ALA A 36 -30.82 12.55 -7.96
N HIS A 37 -31.65 13.33 -7.28
CA HIS A 37 -32.67 14.15 -7.93
C HIS A 37 -32.05 15.22 -8.85
N LEU A 38 -31.01 15.93 -8.38
CA LEU A 38 -30.29 16.91 -9.20
C LEU A 38 -29.61 16.27 -10.41
N GLU A 39 -29.13 15.03 -10.28
CA GLU A 39 -28.58 14.26 -11.41
C GLU A 39 -29.64 13.87 -12.44
N GLU A 40 -30.83 13.45 -12.01
CA GLU A 40 -31.96 13.19 -12.91
C GLU A 40 -32.38 14.44 -13.69
N GLU A 41 -32.50 15.59 -13.01
CA GLU A 41 -32.82 16.86 -13.69
C GLU A 41 -31.73 17.27 -14.69
N ARG A 42 -30.46 17.11 -14.31
CA ARG A 42 -29.33 17.34 -15.23
C ARG A 42 -29.45 16.42 -16.45
N ASP A 43 -29.69 15.14 -16.24
CA ASP A 43 -29.76 14.13 -17.30
C ASP A 43 -30.88 14.46 -18.30
N LEU A 44 -32.05 14.89 -17.82
CA LEU A 44 -33.14 15.38 -18.67
C LEU A 44 -32.71 16.59 -19.52
N LYS A 45 -31.98 17.55 -18.93
CA LYS A 45 -31.53 18.76 -19.66
C LYS A 45 -30.44 18.46 -20.68
N ILE A 46 -29.54 17.53 -20.42
CA ILE A 46 -28.44 17.19 -21.34
C ILE A 46 -28.86 16.19 -22.42
N THR A 47 -29.97 15.48 -22.25
CA THR A 47 -30.40 14.40 -23.16
C THR A 47 -30.47 14.86 -24.62
N ASP A 48 -31.11 16.00 -24.91
CA ASP A 48 -31.22 16.50 -26.29
C ASP A 48 -29.85 16.84 -26.91
N VAL A 49 -28.95 17.42 -26.10
CA VAL A 49 -27.58 17.74 -26.51
C VAL A 49 -26.79 16.45 -26.79
N ILE A 50 -26.92 15.45 -25.92
CA ILE A 50 -26.27 14.15 -26.09
C ILE A 50 -26.79 13.46 -27.35
N ILE A 51 -28.11 13.44 -27.58
CA ILE A 51 -28.70 12.85 -28.78
C ILE A 51 -28.17 13.55 -30.03
N GLY A 52 -28.14 14.88 -30.04
CA GLY A 52 -27.58 15.68 -31.13
C GLY A 52 -26.09 15.38 -31.38
N PHE A 53 -25.27 15.35 -30.33
CA PHE A 53 -23.86 15.00 -30.41
C PHE A 53 -23.66 13.58 -30.95
N GLN A 54 -24.38 12.60 -30.39
CA GLN A 54 -24.29 11.22 -30.84
C GLN A 54 -24.72 11.06 -32.30
N ALA A 55 -25.77 11.75 -32.74
CA ALA A 55 -26.18 11.76 -34.15
C ALA A 55 -25.07 12.33 -35.06
N CYS A 56 -24.43 13.43 -34.65
CA CYS A 56 -23.27 13.99 -35.33
C CYS A 56 -22.09 13.01 -35.40
N CYS A 57 -21.74 12.35 -34.29
CA CYS A 57 -20.67 11.35 -34.25
C CYS A 57 -20.98 10.14 -35.14
N ARG A 58 -22.19 9.57 -35.04
CA ARG A 58 -22.64 8.46 -35.89
C ARG A 58 -22.59 8.86 -37.37
N GLY A 59 -23.06 10.07 -37.70
CA GLY A 59 -22.99 10.62 -39.05
C GLY A 59 -21.55 10.82 -39.54
N TYR A 60 -20.65 11.32 -38.70
CA TYR A 60 -19.23 11.49 -39.03
C TYR A 60 -18.56 10.15 -39.33
N LEU A 61 -18.75 9.16 -38.44
CA LEU A 61 -18.22 7.81 -38.61
C LEU A 61 -18.78 7.15 -39.87
N ALA A 62 -20.09 7.26 -40.11
CA ALA A 62 -20.74 6.72 -41.31
C ALA A 62 -20.17 7.36 -42.58
N ARG A 63 -19.98 8.68 -42.62
CA ARG A 63 -19.37 9.37 -43.78
C ARG A 63 -17.91 8.98 -43.99
N LYS A 64 -17.11 8.85 -42.91
CA LYS A 64 -15.72 8.34 -42.99
C LYS A 64 -15.68 6.91 -43.53
N ALA A 65 -16.54 6.03 -43.03
CA ALA A 65 -16.64 4.65 -43.49
C ALA A 65 -17.11 4.57 -44.95
N PHE A 66 -18.09 5.38 -45.33
CA PHE A 66 -18.58 5.47 -46.71
C PHE A 66 -17.49 5.99 -47.66
N ALA A 67 -16.78 7.06 -47.29
CA ALA A 67 -15.66 7.57 -48.08
C ALA A 67 -14.56 6.52 -48.26
N LYS A 68 -14.22 5.79 -47.18
CA LYS A 68 -13.28 4.66 -47.25
C LYS A 68 -13.79 3.57 -48.21
N ARG A 69 -15.07 3.21 -48.14
CA ARG A 69 -15.67 2.19 -49.03
C ARG A 69 -15.72 2.66 -50.49
N GLN A 70 -15.98 3.94 -50.74
CA GLN A 70 -15.96 4.53 -52.08
C GLN A 70 -14.54 4.56 -52.67
N GLN A 71 -13.53 4.89 -51.85
CA GLN A 71 -12.13 4.82 -52.24
C GLN A 71 -11.73 3.37 -52.55
N GLN A 72 -12.14 2.41 -51.71
CA GLN A 72 -11.94 0.99 -51.97
C GLN A 72 -12.60 0.54 -53.27
N LEU A 73 -13.84 0.94 -53.54
CA LEU A 73 -14.53 0.60 -54.79
C LEU A 73 -13.80 1.16 -56.01
N THR A 74 -13.32 2.40 -55.93
CA THR A 74 -12.52 3.02 -57.00
C THR A 74 -11.21 2.28 -57.21
N ALA A 75 -10.49 1.97 -56.13
CA ALA A 75 -9.27 1.18 -56.17
C ALA A 75 -9.50 -0.22 -56.74
N MET A 76 -10.60 -0.88 -56.36
CA MET A 76 -11.00 -2.19 -56.91
C MET A 76 -11.22 -2.12 -58.42
N LYS A 77 -11.89 -1.08 -58.94
CA LYS A 77 -12.07 -0.90 -60.39
C LYS A 77 -10.74 -0.73 -61.12
N VAL A 78 -9.82 0.07 -60.55
CA VAL A 78 -8.47 0.25 -61.11
C VAL A 78 -7.70 -1.07 -61.10
N LEU A 79 -7.71 -1.80 -59.97
CA LEU A 79 -7.08 -3.11 -59.85
C LEU A 79 -7.66 -4.10 -60.85
N GLN A 80 -8.99 -4.20 -60.98
CA GLN A 80 -9.66 -5.06 -61.96
C GLN A 80 -9.22 -4.73 -63.39
N ARG A 81 -9.20 -3.44 -63.76
CA ARG A 81 -8.72 -3.00 -65.07
C ARG A 81 -7.25 -3.38 -65.30
N ASN A 82 -6.39 -3.14 -64.31
CA ASN A 82 -4.97 -3.47 -64.38
C ASN A 82 -4.74 -4.98 -64.48
N CYS A 83 -5.44 -5.80 -63.68
CA CYS A 83 -5.39 -7.25 -63.78
C CYS A 83 -5.87 -7.74 -65.15
N ALA A 84 -6.96 -7.19 -65.68
CA ALA A 84 -7.45 -7.53 -67.02
C ALA A 84 -6.41 -7.16 -68.11
N ALA A 85 -5.77 -6.00 -68.01
CA ALA A 85 -4.69 -5.61 -68.92
C ALA A 85 -3.48 -6.54 -68.79
N TYR A 86 -3.06 -6.86 -67.57
CA TYR A 86 -1.97 -7.79 -67.30
C TYR A 86 -2.26 -9.19 -67.86
N LEU A 87 -3.48 -9.72 -67.70
CA LEU A 87 -3.88 -11.00 -68.27
C LEU A 87 -3.75 -11.04 -69.79
N LYS A 88 -3.97 -9.91 -70.48
CA LYS A 88 -3.73 -9.75 -71.93
C LYS A 88 -2.24 -9.67 -72.25
N LEU A 89 -1.46 -8.92 -71.46
CA LEU A 89 -0.06 -8.61 -71.75
C LEU A 89 0.95 -9.67 -71.28
N ARG A 90 0.62 -10.47 -70.27
CA ARG A 90 1.58 -11.41 -69.62
C ARG A 90 2.21 -12.43 -70.58
N ASN A 91 1.47 -12.81 -71.62
CA ASN A 91 1.92 -13.76 -72.64
C ASN A 91 2.51 -13.08 -73.89
N TRP A 92 2.49 -11.75 -73.95
CA TRP A 92 3.02 -11.00 -75.08
C TRP A 92 4.55 -10.99 -75.07
N GLN A 93 5.17 -11.33 -76.20
CA GLN A 93 6.63 -11.53 -76.27
C GLN A 93 7.42 -10.25 -75.96
N TRP A 94 6.95 -9.08 -76.40
CA TRP A 94 7.58 -7.79 -76.10
C TRP A 94 7.55 -7.46 -74.60
N TRP A 95 6.48 -7.82 -73.89
CA TRP A 95 6.40 -7.63 -72.44
C TRP A 95 7.45 -8.48 -71.71
N ARG A 96 7.63 -9.75 -72.11
CA ARG A 96 8.67 -10.63 -71.54
C ARG A 96 10.07 -10.06 -71.73
N LEU A 97 10.39 -9.56 -72.93
CA LEU A 97 11.67 -8.90 -73.20
C LEU A 97 11.88 -7.69 -72.28
N PHE A 98 10.90 -6.79 -72.23
CA PHE A 98 10.96 -5.59 -71.39
C PHE A 98 11.19 -5.92 -69.90
N THR A 99 10.46 -6.90 -69.35
CA THR A 99 10.63 -7.30 -67.93
C THR A 99 12.00 -7.89 -67.60
N LYS A 100 12.69 -8.51 -68.57
CA LYS A 100 14.07 -9.01 -68.39
C LYS A 100 15.12 -7.90 -68.47
N VAL A 101 14.89 -6.89 -69.31
CA VAL A 101 15.85 -5.81 -69.55
C VAL A 101 15.72 -4.67 -68.53
N LYS A 102 14.50 -4.32 -68.11
CA LYS A 102 14.24 -3.18 -67.21
C LYS A 102 15.01 -3.25 -65.88
N PRO A 103 15.13 -4.39 -65.17
CA PRO A 103 15.91 -4.48 -63.94
C PRO A 103 17.42 -4.26 -64.12
N LEU A 104 17.94 -4.30 -65.36
CA LEU A 104 19.36 -4.01 -65.64
C LEU A 104 19.62 -2.50 -65.76
N LEU A 105 18.57 -1.67 -65.79
CA LEU A 105 18.61 -0.22 -65.94
C LEU A 105 18.18 0.48 -64.64
N GLN A 106 18.84 0.14 -63.52
CA GLN A 106 18.39 0.50 -62.15
C GLN A 106 18.86 1.87 -61.62
N VAL A 107 19.71 2.61 -62.33
CA VAL A 107 20.41 3.79 -61.78
C VAL A 107 19.46 4.82 -61.16
N SER A 108 18.39 5.20 -61.86
CA SER A 108 17.40 6.16 -61.34
C SER A 108 16.57 5.64 -60.16
N ARG A 109 16.39 4.31 -60.05
CA ARG A 109 15.67 3.70 -58.91
C ARG A 109 16.54 3.62 -57.66
N GLN A 110 17.84 3.42 -57.82
CA GLN A 110 18.79 3.42 -56.70
C GLN A 110 18.91 4.82 -56.07
N GLU A 111 18.85 5.88 -56.86
CA GLU A 111 18.83 7.27 -56.35
C GLU A 111 17.56 7.55 -55.54
N GLU A 112 16.38 7.17 -56.03
CA GLU A 112 15.12 7.32 -55.29
C GLU A 112 15.12 6.50 -53.99
N GLU A 113 15.61 5.26 -54.02
CA GLU A 113 15.72 4.40 -52.83
C GLU A 113 16.74 4.96 -51.82
N MET A 114 17.85 5.55 -52.29
CA MET A 114 18.84 6.22 -51.43
C MET A 114 18.23 7.43 -50.72
N LEU A 115 17.55 8.32 -51.45
CA LEU A 115 16.89 9.50 -50.86
C LEU A 115 15.83 9.11 -49.84
N ALA A 116 15.00 8.09 -50.14
CA ALA A 116 14.01 7.59 -49.20
C ALA A 116 14.67 7.03 -47.93
N LYS A 117 15.80 6.33 -48.07
CA LYS A 117 16.57 5.80 -46.93
C LYS A 117 17.25 6.90 -46.12
N GLU A 118 17.72 7.96 -46.76
CA GLU A 118 18.27 9.13 -46.07
C GLU A 118 17.20 9.86 -45.24
N GLU A 119 16.00 10.05 -45.80
CA GLU A 119 14.89 10.67 -45.08
C GLU A 119 14.41 9.79 -43.90
N GLU A 120 14.33 8.47 -44.10
CA GLU A 120 14.01 7.51 -43.04
C GLU A 120 15.07 7.55 -41.92
N LEU A 121 16.36 7.54 -42.28
CA LEU A 121 17.47 7.64 -41.34
C LEU A 121 17.41 8.93 -40.53
N LEU A 122 17.10 10.05 -41.17
CA LEU A 122 16.98 11.35 -40.50
C LEU A 122 15.84 11.36 -39.48
N LYS A 123 14.66 10.85 -39.87
CA LYS A 123 13.51 10.72 -38.96
C LYS A 123 13.78 9.79 -37.79
N VAL A 124 14.52 8.70 -38.01
CA VAL A 124 14.90 7.77 -36.93
C VAL A 124 15.90 8.44 -35.99
N LYS A 125 16.90 9.15 -36.51
CA LYS A 125 17.87 9.88 -35.70
C LYS A 125 17.22 10.96 -34.84
N GLU A 126 16.29 11.75 -35.38
CA GLU A 126 15.57 12.77 -34.61
C GLU A 126 14.78 12.15 -33.44
N LYS A 127 14.08 11.04 -33.69
CA LYS A 127 13.37 10.31 -32.64
C LYS A 127 14.30 9.73 -31.60
N GLN A 128 15.45 9.22 -32.01
CA GLN A 128 16.46 8.67 -31.10
C GLN A 128 17.01 9.75 -30.18
N VAL A 129 17.44 10.90 -30.71
CA VAL A 129 17.95 12.03 -29.91
C VAL A 129 16.89 12.53 -28.91
N ALA A 130 15.63 12.65 -29.35
CA ALA A 130 14.54 13.06 -28.46
C ALA A 130 14.20 12.02 -27.37
N ALA A 131 14.46 10.74 -27.61
CA ALA A 131 14.28 9.68 -26.64
C ALA A 131 15.46 9.64 -25.64
N GLU A 132 16.69 9.76 -26.15
CA GLU A 132 17.91 9.85 -25.34
C GLU A 132 17.87 11.06 -24.39
N GLY A 133 17.43 12.23 -24.87
CA GLY A 133 17.22 13.41 -24.02
C GLY A 133 16.24 13.14 -22.87
N ARG A 134 15.07 12.57 -23.18
CA ARG A 134 14.08 12.17 -22.15
C ARG A 134 14.62 11.13 -21.18
N LEU A 135 15.44 10.18 -21.63
CA LEU A 135 16.07 9.20 -20.77
C LEU A 135 17.03 9.86 -19.77
N THR A 136 17.89 10.77 -20.25
CA THR A 136 18.84 11.50 -19.38
C THR A 136 18.12 12.39 -18.35
N GLU A 137 17.02 13.04 -18.73
CA GLU A 137 16.17 13.81 -17.80
C GLU A 137 15.58 12.90 -16.71
N MET A 138 15.12 11.70 -17.08
CA MET A 138 14.58 10.73 -16.11
C MET A 138 15.66 10.16 -15.20
N GLU A 139 16.86 9.88 -15.71
CA GLU A 139 18.00 9.38 -14.93
C GLU A 139 18.49 10.43 -13.91
N THR A 140 18.56 11.70 -14.31
CA THR A 140 18.94 12.79 -13.40
C THR A 140 17.91 12.99 -12.30
N LEU A 141 16.62 12.98 -12.63
CA LEU A 141 15.54 13.06 -11.63
C LEU A 141 15.55 11.84 -10.69
N HIS A 142 15.77 10.64 -11.21
CA HIS A 142 15.89 9.43 -10.40
C HIS A 142 17.05 9.53 -9.41
N THR A 143 18.20 10.03 -9.86
CA THR A 143 19.38 10.22 -9.01
C THR A 143 19.12 11.24 -7.90
N GLN A 144 18.46 12.37 -8.21
CA GLN A 144 18.07 13.37 -7.22
C GLN A 144 17.15 12.78 -6.15
N LEU A 145 16.08 12.08 -6.56
CA LEU A 145 15.15 11.44 -5.63
C LEU A 145 15.82 10.36 -4.76
N MET A 146 16.76 9.60 -5.31
CA MET A 146 17.53 8.63 -4.54
C MET A 146 18.42 9.30 -3.49
N THR A 147 18.98 10.46 -3.81
CA THR A 147 19.81 11.23 -2.89
C THR A 147 18.97 11.81 -1.75
N GLU A 148 17.81 12.40 -2.06
CA GLU A 148 16.85 12.89 -1.06
C GLU A 148 16.33 11.78 -0.15
N LYS A 149 16.02 10.61 -0.73
CA LYS A 149 15.62 9.42 0.04
C LYS A 149 16.71 9.00 1.02
N MET A 150 17.98 8.98 0.60
CA MET A 150 19.10 8.62 1.46
C MET A 150 19.26 9.61 2.61
N GLN A 151 19.15 10.91 2.34
CA GLN A 151 19.21 11.96 3.38
C GLN A 151 18.07 11.82 4.40
N LEU A 152 16.83 11.56 3.94
CA LEU A 152 15.70 11.33 4.84
C LEU A 152 15.89 10.06 5.69
N GLN A 153 16.52 9.03 5.13
CA GLN A 153 16.82 7.80 5.85
C GLN A 153 17.90 8.01 6.93
N GLU A 154 18.92 8.82 6.65
CA GLU A 154 19.93 9.22 7.64
C GLU A 154 19.31 10.08 8.76
N GLN A 155 18.44 11.03 8.42
CA GLN A 155 17.71 11.84 9.41
C GLN A 155 16.82 10.97 10.30
N LEU A 156 16.10 10.01 9.71
CA LEU A 156 15.28 9.07 10.47
C LEU A 156 16.12 8.25 11.46
N GLN A 157 17.29 7.78 11.03
CA GLN A 157 18.19 7.02 11.91
C GLN A 157 18.70 7.87 13.07
N ALA A 158 19.08 9.13 12.81
CA ALA A 158 19.49 10.06 13.87
C ALA A 158 18.36 10.36 14.87
N GLU A 159 17.13 10.54 14.39
CA GLU A 159 15.96 10.74 15.27
C GLU A 159 15.64 9.50 16.13
N ILE A 160 15.84 8.29 15.58
CA ILE A 160 15.68 7.04 16.34
C ILE A 160 16.71 6.96 17.49
N GLU A 161 17.96 7.33 17.21
CA GLU A 161 19.03 7.36 18.22
C GLU A 161 18.74 8.41 19.30
N LEU A 162 18.33 9.63 18.91
CA LEU A 162 17.91 10.67 19.86
C LEU A 162 16.71 10.25 20.71
N CYS A 163 15.73 9.56 20.11
CA CYS A 163 14.60 9.00 20.85
C CYS A 163 15.09 7.97 21.88
N ALA A 164 15.97 7.04 21.49
CA ALA A 164 16.50 6.03 22.40
C ALA A 164 17.27 6.66 23.58
N GLU A 165 18.08 7.69 23.32
CA GLU A 165 18.75 8.46 24.38
C GLU A 165 17.76 9.14 25.32
N ALA A 166 16.71 9.76 24.78
CA ALA A 166 15.66 10.40 25.57
C ALA A 166 14.88 9.38 26.42
N GLU A 167 14.64 8.18 25.90
CA GLU A 167 14.01 7.09 26.65
C GLU A 167 14.89 6.60 27.81
N GLU A 168 16.21 6.48 27.58
CA GLU A 168 17.15 6.10 28.63
C GLU A 168 17.19 7.16 29.75
N ILE A 169 17.25 8.44 29.39
CA ILE A 169 17.20 9.55 30.35
C ILE A 169 15.87 9.51 31.14
N ARG A 170 14.74 9.31 30.46
CA ARG A 170 13.43 9.19 31.09
C ARG A 170 13.38 8.02 32.08
N ALA A 171 13.94 6.87 31.72
CA ALA A 171 14.02 5.71 32.61
C ALA A 171 14.88 6.02 33.86
N ARG A 172 16.05 6.65 33.68
CA ARG A 172 16.92 7.07 34.80
C ARG A 172 16.22 8.07 35.73
N LEU A 173 15.52 9.06 35.16
CA LEU A 173 14.75 10.02 35.96
C LEU A 173 13.59 9.36 36.71
N THR A 174 12.94 8.37 36.11
CA THR A 174 11.86 7.61 36.75
C THR A 174 12.39 6.80 37.93
N ALA A 175 13.53 6.13 37.78
CA ALA A 175 14.18 5.40 38.87
C ALA A 175 14.56 6.35 40.02
N LYS A 176 15.18 7.50 39.68
CA LYS A 176 15.56 8.50 40.69
C LYS A 176 14.34 9.11 41.40
N LYS A 177 13.22 9.26 40.69
CA LYS A 177 11.96 9.69 41.30
C LYS A 177 11.45 8.66 42.31
N GLN A 178 11.47 7.37 41.96
CA GLN A 178 11.08 6.30 42.88
C GLN A 178 11.97 6.26 44.14
N GLU A 179 13.29 6.38 43.98
CA GLU A 179 14.21 6.47 45.12
C GLU A 179 13.89 7.65 46.04
N LEU A 180 13.56 8.81 45.48
CA LEU A 180 13.17 9.99 46.26
C LEU A 180 11.80 9.82 46.94
N GLU A 181 10.85 9.18 46.27
CA GLU A 181 9.52 8.86 46.85
C GLU A 181 9.67 7.90 48.04
N GLU A 182 10.54 6.88 47.94
CA GLU A 182 10.86 5.98 49.05
C GLU A 182 11.49 6.74 50.23
N ILE A 183 12.48 7.61 49.98
CA ILE A 183 13.10 8.43 51.02
C ILE A 183 12.07 9.37 51.68
N CYS A 184 11.18 9.98 50.90
CA CYS A 184 10.12 10.82 51.42
C CYS A 184 9.19 10.02 52.34
N HIS A 185 8.77 8.83 51.92
CA HIS A 185 7.91 7.97 52.72
C HIS A 185 8.57 7.54 54.04
N ASP A 186 9.86 7.17 54.01
CA ASP A 186 10.64 6.86 55.20
C ASP A 186 10.74 8.06 56.16
N LEU A 187 10.94 9.27 55.62
CA LEU A 187 11.00 10.48 56.42
C LEU A 187 9.64 10.85 57.02
N GLU A 188 8.55 10.70 56.26
CA GLU A 188 7.17 10.90 56.75
C GLU A 188 6.88 9.95 57.91
N SER A 189 7.19 8.65 57.76
CA SER A 189 7.01 7.67 58.84
C SER A 189 7.83 8.02 60.09
N ARG A 190 9.07 8.51 59.94
CA ARG A 190 9.87 8.98 61.08
C ARG A 190 9.28 10.22 61.76
N VAL A 191 8.68 11.12 61.00
CA VAL A 191 7.99 12.28 61.57
C VAL A 191 6.78 11.84 62.38
N GLU A 192 5.97 10.92 61.85
CA GLU A 192 4.82 10.35 62.58
C GLU A 192 5.27 9.68 63.89
N GLU A 193 6.34 8.88 63.88
CA GLU A 193 6.91 8.27 65.08
C GLU A 193 7.34 9.31 66.13
N GLU A 194 7.98 10.41 65.69
CA GLU A 194 8.39 11.48 66.59
C GLU A 194 7.19 12.29 67.11
N GLU A 195 6.16 12.51 66.30
CA GLU A 195 4.91 13.13 66.74
C GLU A 195 4.20 12.28 67.82
N GLU A 196 4.13 10.97 67.64
CA GLU A 196 3.61 10.04 68.64
C GLU A 196 4.42 10.09 69.94
N ARG A 197 5.76 10.10 69.85
CA ARG A 197 6.64 10.28 71.02
C ARG A 197 6.39 11.61 71.72
N CYS A 198 6.23 12.69 70.96
CA CYS A 198 5.97 14.02 71.49
C CYS A 198 4.62 14.06 72.22
N GLN A 199 3.57 13.49 71.64
CA GLN A 199 2.26 13.34 72.29
C GLN A 199 2.34 12.50 73.57
N HIS A 200 3.08 11.39 73.53
CA HIS A 200 3.30 10.55 74.70
C HIS A 200 3.98 11.33 75.84
N LEU A 201 5.10 12.00 75.55
CA LEU A 201 5.79 12.86 76.51
C LEU A 201 4.91 14.00 77.04
N GLN A 202 4.06 14.58 76.18
CA GLN A 202 3.12 15.63 76.59
C GLN A 202 2.04 15.10 77.55
N THR A 203 1.55 13.87 77.33
CA THR A 203 0.64 13.21 78.28
C THR A 203 1.31 12.85 79.60
N GLU A 204 2.55 12.35 79.58
CA GLU A 204 3.32 12.10 80.81
C GLU A 204 3.59 13.39 81.58
N LYS A 205 3.99 14.47 80.88
CA LYS A 205 4.18 15.80 81.48
C LYS A 205 2.91 16.27 82.17
N LYS A 206 1.74 16.14 81.54
CA LYS A 206 0.46 16.50 82.17
C LYS A 206 0.18 15.69 83.43
N LYS A 207 0.42 14.37 83.41
CA LYS A 207 0.26 13.52 84.60
C LYS A 207 1.21 13.94 85.73
N MET A 208 2.47 14.22 85.41
CA MET A 208 3.44 14.67 86.41
C MET A 208 3.06 16.04 86.98
N GLN A 209 2.60 16.97 86.14
CA GLN A 209 2.09 18.27 86.59
C GLN A 209 0.88 18.12 87.52
N GLN A 210 -0.03 17.21 87.19
CA GLN A 210 -1.20 16.91 88.03
C GLN A 210 -0.79 16.31 89.38
N ASN A 211 0.14 15.36 89.39
CA ASN A 211 0.71 14.81 90.63
C ASN A 211 1.41 15.88 91.48
N ILE A 212 2.13 16.82 90.85
CA ILE A 212 2.76 17.94 91.56
C ILE A 212 1.70 18.82 92.21
N GLN A 213 0.64 19.19 91.49
CA GLN A 213 -0.48 19.96 92.06
C GLN A 213 -1.14 19.25 93.24
N GLU A 214 -1.41 17.95 93.12
CA GLU A 214 -1.99 17.15 94.21
C GLU A 214 -1.06 17.12 95.45
N LEU A 215 0.26 17.03 95.25
CA LEU A 215 1.23 17.08 96.35
C LEU A 215 1.35 18.48 96.96
N GLU A 216 1.26 19.54 96.16
CA GLU A 216 1.24 20.93 96.62
C GLU A 216 -0.02 21.20 97.46
N GLU A 217 -1.20 20.76 97.02
CA GLU A 217 -2.44 20.85 97.79
C GLU A 217 -2.34 20.07 99.12
N GLN A 218 -1.83 18.83 99.09
CA GLN A 218 -1.60 18.04 100.30
C GLN A 218 -0.61 18.74 101.26
N LEU A 219 0.43 19.38 100.73
CA LEU A 219 1.40 20.12 101.54
C LEU A 219 0.75 21.34 102.20
N GLU A 220 -0.07 22.11 101.47
CA GLU A 220 -0.82 23.23 102.03
C GLU A 220 -1.81 22.79 103.11
N GLU A 221 -2.50 21.66 102.91
CA GLU A 221 -3.40 21.07 103.90
C GLU A 221 -2.65 20.65 105.17
N GLU A 222 -1.49 20.01 105.04
CA GLU A 222 -0.64 19.63 106.18
C GLU A 222 -0.03 20.86 106.87
N GLU A 223 0.38 21.89 106.15
CA GLU A 223 0.86 23.15 106.73
C GLU A 223 -0.25 23.88 107.50
N SER A 224 -1.46 23.90 106.94
CA SER A 224 -2.68 24.42 107.59
C SER A 224 -3.02 23.64 108.88
N ALA A 225 -2.96 22.31 108.83
CA ALA A 225 -3.14 21.45 110.00
C ALA A 225 -2.05 21.71 111.06
N ARG A 226 -0.80 21.85 110.62
CA ARG A 226 0.34 22.18 111.50
C ARG A 226 0.19 23.54 112.17
N GLN A 227 -0.26 24.56 111.44
CA GLN A 227 -0.52 25.89 112.01
C GLN A 227 -1.64 25.83 113.06
N LYS A 228 -2.73 25.10 112.79
CA LYS A 228 -3.80 24.89 113.77
C LYS A 228 -3.29 24.20 115.04
N LEU A 229 -2.53 23.12 114.89
CA LEU A 229 -1.90 22.40 116.01
C LEU A 229 -0.94 23.29 116.80
N GLN A 230 -0.18 24.16 116.13
CA GLN A 230 0.73 25.09 116.79
C GLN A 230 -0.04 26.16 117.59
N LEU A 231 -1.15 26.67 117.06
CA LEU A 231 -2.07 27.55 117.77
C LEU A 231 -2.66 26.85 119.00
N GLU A 232 -3.17 25.63 118.84
CA GLU A 232 -3.69 24.83 119.97
C GLU A 232 -2.63 24.61 121.04
N LYS A 233 -1.40 24.26 120.64
CA LYS A 233 -0.26 24.09 121.54
C LYS A 233 0.01 25.34 122.36
N VAL A 234 0.17 26.51 121.71
CA VAL A 234 0.40 27.78 122.41
C VAL A 234 -0.76 28.11 123.37
N THR A 235 -1.99 27.82 122.95
CA THR A 235 -3.17 28.03 123.79
C THR A 235 -3.17 27.12 125.02
N THR A 236 -2.76 25.85 124.87
CA THR A 236 -2.61 24.91 126.00
C THR A 236 -1.44 25.27 126.91
N GLU A 237 -0.29 25.70 126.36
CA GLU A 237 0.86 26.17 127.15
C GLU A 237 0.52 27.41 127.96
N ALA A 238 -0.25 28.34 127.39
CA ALA A 238 -0.75 29.52 128.12
C ALA A 238 -1.71 29.13 129.26
N LYS A 239 -2.59 28.14 129.06
CA LYS A 239 -3.43 27.59 130.12
C LYS A 239 -2.60 26.89 131.20
N LEU A 240 -1.56 26.17 130.81
CA LEU A 240 -0.67 25.46 131.73
C LEU A 240 0.11 26.44 132.59
N LYS A 241 0.69 27.50 132.01
CA LYS A 241 1.33 28.59 132.75
C LYS A 241 0.40 29.26 133.75
N LYS A 242 -0.86 29.49 133.36
CA LYS A 242 -1.85 30.07 134.26
C LYS A 242 -2.14 29.14 135.44
N LEU A 243 -2.24 27.83 135.20
CA LEU A 243 -2.41 26.83 136.25
C LEU A 243 -1.16 26.70 137.14
N GLU A 244 0.05 26.89 136.60
CA GLU A 244 1.30 26.95 137.38
C GLU A 244 1.35 28.21 138.26
N GLU A 245 0.93 29.37 137.74
CA GLU A 245 0.78 30.60 138.52
C GLU A 245 -0.26 30.44 139.63
N ASP A 246 -1.41 29.83 139.34
CA ASP A 246 -2.44 29.50 140.33
C ASP A 246 -1.89 28.53 141.40
N LEU A 247 -1.05 27.55 141.01
CA LEU A 247 -0.41 26.61 141.94
C LEU A 247 0.54 27.33 142.91
N ILE A 248 1.34 28.29 142.42
CA ILE A 248 2.25 29.10 143.25
C ILE A 248 1.43 29.98 144.21
N VAL A 249 0.29 30.53 143.76
CA VAL A 249 -0.63 31.28 144.63
C VAL A 249 -1.22 30.36 145.71
N PHE A 250 -1.57 29.11 145.36
CA PHE A 250 -2.05 28.12 146.34
C PHE A 250 -0.95 27.66 147.30
N GLU A 251 0.30 27.56 146.86
CA GLU A 251 1.46 27.26 147.73
C GLU A 251 1.77 28.41 148.69
N ASP A 252 1.68 29.66 148.24
CA ASP A 252 1.86 30.86 149.09
C ASP A 252 0.70 31.02 150.09
N GLN A 253 -0.53 30.68 149.70
CA GLN A 253 -1.68 30.57 150.62
C GLN A 253 -1.48 29.46 151.65
N ASN A 254 -0.99 28.28 151.26
CA ASN A 254 -0.70 27.18 152.19
C ASN A 254 0.43 27.52 153.17
N CYS A 255 1.45 28.27 152.74
CA CYS A 255 2.55 28.69 153.60
C CYS A 255 2.12 29.76 154.63
N LYS A 256 1.13 30.59 154.27
CA LYS A 256 0.48 31.55 155.18
C LYS A 256 -0.44 30.85 156.18
N LEU A 257 -1.24 29.88 155.74
CA LEU A 257 -2.09 29.04 156.60
C LEU A 257 -1.29 28.17 157.58
N ALA A 258 -0.09 27.70 157.20
CA ALA A 258 0.80 26.95 158.09
C ALA A 258 1.43 27.81 159.21
N LYS A 259 1.57 29.14 159.01
CA LYS A 259 2.07 30.08 160.03
C LYS A 259 0.95 30.61 160.94
N GLU A 260 -0.28 30.71 160.46
CA GLU A 260 -1.45 31.11 161.26
C GLU A 260 -1.91 29.99 162.21
N LYS A 261 -1.81 28.71 161.80
CA LYS A 261 -2.14 27.56 162.67
C LYS A 261 -1.32 27.50 163.96
N LYS A 262 -0.05 27.95 163.95
CA LYS A 262 0.86 27.91 165.11
C LYS A 262 0.69 29.09 166.08
N LEU A 263 0.04 30.16 165.65
CA LEU A 263 -0.18 31.38 166.45
C LEU A 263 -1.60 31.43 167.06
N LEU A 264 -2.50 30.59 166.56
CA LEU A 264 -3.89 30.47 167.02
C LEU A 264 -4.08 29.47 168.18
N GLU A 265 -3.11 28.59 168.47
CA GLU A 265 -3.19 27.67 169.63
C GLU A 265 -2.87 28.35 170.99
N GLU A 266 -2.17 29.48 171.00
CA GLU A 266 -1.83 30.22 172.25
C GLU A 266 -2.75 31.42 172.53
N ARG A 267 -3.58 31.83 171.56
CA ARG A 267 -4.41 33.05 171.65
C ARG A 267 -5.90 32.79 171.90
N ILE A 268 -6.30 31.52 172.00
CA ILE A 268 -7.68 31.07 172.29
C ILE A 268 -8.02 31.10 173.80
N ALA A 269 -7.03 31.29 174.69
CA ALA A 269 -7.28 31.38 176.14
C ALA A 269 -7.59 32.80 176.65
N GLU A 270 -7.39 33.85 175.84
CA GLU A 270 -7.41 35.23 176.32
C GLU A 270 -8.36 36.10 175.49
N PHE A 271 -9.67 35.95 175.73
CA PHE A 271 -10.77 36.80 175.24
C PHE A 271 -11.43 36.33 173.92
N THR A 272 -12.45 35.45 173.90
CA THR A 272 -13.56 35.17 174.86
C THR A 272 -14.26 36.39 175.45
N THR A 273 -13.87 37.60 175.08
CA THR A 273 -14.58 38.85 175.40
C THR A 273 -14.17 39.87 174.36
N ASN A 274 -14.75 39.72 173.17
CA ASN A 274 -15.52 40.75 172.48
C ASN A 274 -15.69 40.35 171.01
N LEU A 275 -16.36 39.20 170.83
CA LEU A 275 -17.49 39.09 169.92
C LEU A 275 -18.44 40.24 170.31
N THR A 276 -18.82 41.16 169.46
CA THR A 276 -19.81 40.97 168.41
C THR A 276 -20.01 42.32 167.72
N GLU A 277 -20.37 42.26 166.45
CA GLU A 277 -20.73 43.37 165.54
C GLU A 277 -19.51 43.82 164.71
N GLU A 278 -19.24 43.18 163.57
CA GLU A 278 -20.13 43.10 162.38
C GLU A 278 -20.91 44.40 162.18
N GLU A 279 -20.92 45.07 161.04
CA GLU A 279 -20.56 44.69 159.70
C GLU A 279 -20.74 45.97 158.88
N GLU A 280 -19.88 46.16 157.88
CA GLU A 280 -20.19 46.83 156.60
C GLU A 280 -20.49 48.36 156.60
N LYS A 281 -19.96 49.18 155.69
CA LYS A 281 -19.52 48.92 154.31
C LYS A 281 -18.68 50.11 153.80
N SER A 282 -17.53 49.78 153.18
CA SER A 282 -17.11 50.22 151.82
C SER A 282 -17.06 51.74 151.52
N LYS A 283 -16.00 52.38 151.01
CA LYS A 283 -14.83 51.97 150.20
C LYS A 283 -13.89 53.20 150.11
N SER A 284 -12.59 53.03 150.31
CA SER A 284 -11.60 54.10 150.13
C SER A 284 -10.54 53.76 149.07
N LEU A 285 -10.40 54.65 148.09
CA LEU A 285 -9.13 55.09 147.47
C LEU A 285 -8.03 55.24 148.55
N ALA A 286 -6.74 55.03 148.35
CA ALA A 286 -5.93 54.69 147.17
C ALA A 286 -4.49 54.48 147.65
N LYS A 287 -3.67 53.93 146.73
CA LYS A 287 -2.21 54.02 146.59
C LYS A 287 -1.39 52.93 147.30
N LEU A 288 -0.89 51.98 146.50
CA LEU A 288 0.55 51.70 146.42
C LEU A 288 0.88 50.96 145.11
N LYS A 289 1.42 51.63 144.09
CA LYS A 289 2.85 51.93 143.86
C LYS A 289 3.66 50.87 143.08
N ASN A 290 3.11 49.73 142.65
CA ASN A 290 3.90 48.76 141.85
C ASN A 290 3.37 48.51 140.44
N LYS A 291 3.15 49.59 139.65
CA LYS A 291 2.80 49.45 138.22
C LYS A 291 3.70 50.26 137.27
N HIS A 292 4.84 50.78 137.76
CA HIS A 292 5.75 51.62 136.98
C HIS A 292 7.18 51.07 136.81
N GLU A 293 7.39 49.77 136.97
CA GLU A 293 8.68 49.13 136.62
C GLU A 293 8.61 48.13 135.45
N ALA A 294 7.43 47.86 134.86
CA ALA A 294 7.27 46.87 133.79
C ALA A 294 6.94 47.46 132.39
N MET A 295 7.17 48.76 132.17
CA MET A 295 6.90 49.42 130.86
C MET A 295 8.18 49.74 130.07
N ILE A 296 9.36 49.45 130.63
CA ILE A 296 10.66 49.74 130.00
C ILE A 296 11.21 48.52 129.23
N THR A 297 10.90 47.29 129.64
CA THR A 297 11.28 46.06 128.92
C THR A 297 10.38 45.73 127.71
N GLU A 298 9.17 46.30 127.62
CA GLU A 298 8.20 45.99 126.56
C GLU A 298 8.42 46.79 125.26
N LEU A 299 9.22 47.87 125.29
CA LEU A 299 9.52 48.69 124.11
C LEU A 299 10.89 48.38 123.47
N GLU A 300 11.86 47.85 124.23
CA GLU A 300 13.18 47.49 123.70
C GLU A 300 13.19 46.15 122.93
N GLU A 301 12.30 45.20 123.26
CA GLU A 301 12.12 43.96 122.48
C GLU A 301 11.29 44.15 121.20
N ARG A 302 10.40 45.15 121.16
CA ARG A 302 9.55 45.44 120.00
C ARG A 302 10.35 46.04 118.83
N LEU A 303 11.40 46.80 119.13
CA LEU A 303 12.31 47.37 118.13
C LEU A 303 13.26 46.31 117.52
N ARG A 304 13.77 45.36 118.32
CA ARG A 304 14.64 44.27 117.84
C ARG A 304 13.92 43.20 117.02
N ARG A 305 12.63 42.97 117.25
CA ARG A 305 11.82 42.04 116.43
C ARG A 305 11.44 42.65 115.07
N GLU A 306 11.15 43.94 115.02
CA GLU A 306 10.87 44.67 113.77
C GLU A 306 12.09 44.77 112.84
N GLU A 307 13.30 45.05 113.36
CA GLU A 307 14.51 45.11 112.52
C GLU A 307 14.89 43.76 111.89
N LYS A 308 14.58 42.64 112.55
CA LYS A 308 14.86 41.29 112.05
C LYS A 308 13.83 40.83 111.01
N HIS A 309 12.54 41.14 111.23
CA HIS A 309 11.49 40.88 110.24
C HIS A 309 11.65 41.74 108.99
N ARG A 310 12.11 42.99 109.11
CA ARG A 310 12.42 43.84 107.95
C ARG A 310 13.55 43.28 107.08
N GLN A 311 14.61 42.72 107.68
CA GLN A 311 15.70 42.08 106.92
C GLN A 311 15.30 40.76 106.26
N GLU A 312 14.39 39.99 106.87
CA GLU A 312 13.83 38.77 106.27
C GLU A 312 12.89 39.10 105.09
N LEU A 313 12.02 40.11 105.25
CA LEU A 313 11.15 40.62 104.19
C LEU A 313 11.93 41.22 103.01
N GLU A 314 13.06 41.88 103.25
CA GLU A 314 13.88 42.45 102.18
C GLU A 314 14.69 41.39 101.42
N LYS A 315 15.00 40.25 102.05
CA LYS A 315 15.58 39.07 101.38
C LYS A 315 14.54 38.32 100.53
N THR A 316 13.32 38.14 101.03
CA THR A 316 12.25 37.51 100.24
C THR A 316 11.79 38.40 99.10
N ARG A 317 11.75 39.73 99.30
CA ARG A 317 11.47 40.69 98.21
C ARG A 317 12.51 40.59 97.09
N ARG A 318 13.81 40.53 97.42
CA ARG A 318 14.88 40.37 96.41
C ARG A 318 14.83 39.02 95.69
N LYS A 319 14.40 37.94 96.36
CA LYS A 319 14.16 36.64 95.69
C LYS A 319 12.99 36.72 94.73
N LEU A 320 11.86 37.24 95.17
CA LEU A 320 10.66 37.39 94.33
C LEU A 320 10.87 38.37 93.17
N GLU A 321 11.69 39.41 93.35
CA GLU A 321 12.13 40.30 92.26
C GLU A 321 12.99 39.53 91.24
N GLY A 322 13.86 38.63 91.68
CA GLY A 322 14.66 37.75 90.80
C GLY A 322 13.81 36.72 90.05
N ASP A 323 12.91 36.04 90.76
CA ASP A 323 11.99 35.06 90.16
C ASP A 323 11.04 35.76 89.14
N SER A 324 10.63 37.00 89.43
CA SER A 324 9.81 37.80 88.51
C SER A 324 10.58 38.22 87.26
N THR A 325 11.89 38.51 87.34
CA THR A 325 12.71 38.79 86.16
C THR A 325 12.95 37.53 85.34
N ASP A 326 13.23 36.39 85.98
CA ASP A 326 13.47 35.12 85.28
C ASP A 326 12.20 34.63 84.54
N LEU A 327 11.02 34.78 85.15
CA LEU A 327 9.75 34.48 84.49
C LEU A 327 9.44 35.47 83.35
N HIS A 328 9.85 36.73 83.46
CA HIS A 328 9.68 37.70 82.39
C HIS A 328 10.56 37.35 81.17
N ASP A 329 11.80 36.94 81.42
CA ASP A 329 12.74 36.51 80.37
C ASP A 329 12.27 35.20 79.70
N GLN A 330 11.73 34.24 80.46
CA GLN A 330 11.13 33.02 79.88
C GLN A 330 9.91 33.31 79.01
N ILE A 331 9.06 34.28 79.41
CA ILE A 331 7.90 34.69 78.60
C ILE A 331 8.37 35.34 77.30
N ALA A 332 9.40 36.19 77.35
CA ALA A 332 9.96 36.81 76.15
C ALA A 332 10.57 35.78 75.20
N GLU A 333 11.27 34.77 75.71
CA GLU A 333 11.84 33.68 74.91
C GLU A 333 10.77 32.80 74.26
N LEU A 334 9.69 32.46 74.99
CA LEU A 334 8.55 31.73 74.43
C LEU A 334 7.80 32.55 73.36
N GLN A 335 7.68 33.87 73.54
CA GLN A 335 7.09 34.74 72.52
C GLN A 335 7.94 34.79 71.24
N ALA A 336 9.27 34.79 71.37
CA ALA A 336 10.18 34.72 70.23
C ALA A 336 10.05 33.38 69.48
N GLN A 337 10.00 32.26 70.21
CA GLN A 337 9.79 30.93 69.61
C GLN A 337 8.45 30.80 68.89
N ILE A 338 7.36 31.37 69.44
CA ILE A 338 6.05 31.38 68.78
C ILE A 338 6.10 32.19 67.48
N ALA A 339 6.82 33.32 67.45
CA ALA A 339 6.98 34.13 66.25
C ALA A 339 7.78 33.38 65.16
N GLU A 340 8.86 32.70 65.55
CA GLU A 340 9.67 31.85 64.68
C GLU A 340 8.82 30.72 64.05
N LEU A 341 8.05 30.00 64.86
CA LEU A 341 7.20 28.89 64.40
C LEU A 341 6.08 29.37 63.46
N LYS A 342 5.47 30.53 63.73
CA LYS A 342 4.49 31.12 62.82
C LYS A 342 5.09 31.49 61.47
N MET A 343 6.32 32.00 61.46
CA MET A 343 7.01 32.34 60.22
C MET A 343 7.38 31.08 59.42
N GLN A 344 7.80 30.01 60.09
CA GLN A 344 8.05 28.72 59.47
C GLN A 344 6.78 28.08 58.90
N LEU A 345 5.66 28.15 59.63
CA LEU A 345 4.36 27.66 59.17
C LEU A 345 3.90 28.40 57.90
N ALA A 346 3.97 29.73 57.89
CA ALA A 346 3.60 30.54 56.73
C ALA A 346 4.45 30.17 55.49
N LYS A 347 5.74 29.91 55.68
CA LYS A 347 6.63 29.47 54.61
C LYS A 347 6.26 28.09 54.08
N LYS A 348 5.86 27.17 54.96
CA LYS A 348 5.38 25.84 54.59
C LYS A 348 4.04 25.88 53.86
N GLU A 349 3.14 26.78 54.24
CA GLU A 349 1.88 27.01 53.53
C GLU A 349 2.12 27.55 52.10
N GLU A 350 3.08 28.45 51.92
CA GLU A 350 3.50 28.94 50.59
C GLU A 350 4.11 27.82 49.72
N GLU A 351 5.00 27.00 50.30
CA GLU A 351 5.60 25.84 49.63
C GLU A 351 4.52 24.83 49.20
N LEU A 352 3.53 24.59 50.06
CA LEU A 352 2.41 23.69 49.78
C LEU A 352 1.53 24.22 48.64
N GLN A 353 1.20 25.52 48.62
CA GLN A 353 0.45 26.12 47.52
C GLN A 353 1.21 26.03 46.19
N ALA A 354 2.53 26.28 46.21
CA ALA A 354 3.35 26.16 45.00
C ALA A 354 3.41 24.71 44.48
N ALA A 355 3.47 23.73 45.38
CA ALA A 355 3.42 22.31 45.02
C ALA A 355 2.07 21.92 44.41
N LEU A 356 0.96 22.37 44.98
CA LEU A 356 -0.38 22.12 44.45
C LEU A 356 -0.57 22.72 43.04
N ALA A 357 -0.09 23.94 42.82
CA ALA A 357 -0.14 24.58 41.50
C ALA A 357 0.67 23.79 40.45
N ARG A 358 1.84 23.25 40.82
CA ARG A 358 2.62 22.36 39.93
C ARG A 358 1.89 21.06 39.60
N VAL A 359 1.22 20.45 40.58
CA VAL A 359 0.43 19.22 40.36
C VAL A 359 -0.72 19.48 39.38
N GLU A 360 -1.40 20.63 39.50
CA GLU A 360 -2.46 21.00 38.55
C GLU A 360 -1.92 21.23 37.13
N GLU A 361 -0.76 21.87 36.99
CA GLU A 361 -0.10 22.10 35.70
C GLU A 361 0.36 20.78 35.06
N GLU A 362 0.98 19.88 35.82
CA GLU A 362 1.36 18.54 35.35
C GLU A 362 0.13 17.70 34.98
N ALA A 363 -0.96 17.78 35.73
CA ALA A 363 -2.21 17.10 35.39
C ALA A 363 -2.81 17.63 34.09
N ALA A 364 -2.77 18.95 33.85
CA ALA A 364 -3.19 19.55 32.59
C ALA A 364 -2.32 19.10 31.41
N GLN A 365 -1.00 19.08 31.58
CA GLN A 365 -0.06 18.60 30.55
C GLN A 365 -0.27 17.11 30.25
N LYS A 366 -0.45 16.26 31.26
CA LYS A 366 -0.77 14.85 31.11
C LYS A 366 -2.05 14.65 30.30
N ASN A 367 -3.10 15.41 30.59
CA ASN A 367 -4.36 15.33 29.86
C ASN A 367 -4.23 15.77 28.39
N MET A 368 -3.42 16.81 28.12
CA MET A 368 -3.09 17.22 26.75
C MET A 368 -2.32 16.13 25.99
N ALA A 369 -1.32 15.51 26.65
CA ALA A 369 -0.54 14.42 26.07
C ALA A 369 -1.43 13.19 25.77
N LEU A 370 -2.32 12.80 26.69
CA LEU A 370 -3.28 11.71 26.46
C LEU A 370 -4.22 11.98 25.28
N LYS A 371 -4.64 13.23 25.10
CA LYS A 371 -5.47 13.63 23.95
C LYS A 371 -4.68 13.52 22.64
N LYS A 372 -3.41 13.95 22.65
CA LYS A 372 -2.49 13.84 21.52
C LYS A 372 -2.22 12.38 21.15
N ILE A 373 -2.04 11.51 22.14
CA ILE A 373 -1.86 10.06 21.95
C ILE A 373 -3.08 9.48 21.23
N ARG A 374 -4.31 9.79 21.70
CA ARG A 374 -5.54 9.31 21.04
C ARG A 374 -5.69 9.81 19.60
N GLU A 375 -5.33 11.06 19.33
CA GLU A 375 -5.33 11.61 17.97
C GLU A 375 -4.33 10.88 17.06
N LEU A 376 -3.12 10.60 17.56
CA LEU A 376 -2.10 9.86 16.83
C LEU A 376 -2.50 8.38 16.62
N GLU A 377 -3.10 7.73 17.62
CA GLU A 377 -3.65 6.37 17.49
C GLU A 377 -4.76 6.30 16.42
N SER A 378 -5.62 7.32 16.35
CA SER A 378 -6.64 7.44 15.29
C SER A 378 -6.02 7.64 13.91
N GLN A 379 -4.95 8.42 13.80
CA GLN A 379 -4.24 8.61 12.52
C GLN A 379 -3.50 7.34 12.10
N ILE A 380 -2.90 6.60 13.05
CA ILE A 380 -2.25 5.33 12.76
C ILE A 380 -3.26 4.31 12.22
N THR A 381 -4.46 4.26 12.80
CA THR A 381 -5.52 3.35 12.33
C THR A 381 -6.03 3.74 10.93
N GLU A 382 -6.27 5.02 10.65
CA GLU A 382 -6.60 5.47 9.28
C GLU A 382 -5.49 5.14 8.27
N LEU A 383 -4.23 5.40 8.61
CA LEU A 383 -3.08 5.08 7.74
C LEU A 383 -2.91 3.57 7.52
N GLN A 384 -3.26 2.74 8.51
CA GLN A 384 -3.26 1.29 8.36
C GLN A 384 -4.37 0.82 7.40
N GLU A 385 -5.58 1.37 7.52
CA GLU A 385 -6.69 1.07 6.58
C GLU A 385 -6.35 1.52 5.16
N ASP A 386 -5.77 2.71 5.00
CA ASP A 386 -5.31 3.22 3.70
C ASP A 386 -4.23 2.30 3.10
N LEU A 387 -3.26 1.85 3.90
CA LEU A 387 -2.21 0.93 3.47
C LEU A 387 -2.78 -0.43 3.04
N GLU A 388 -3.76 -0.96 3.75
CA GLU A 388 -4.44 -2.20 3.38
C GLU A 388 -5.24 -2.05 2.08
N SER A 389 -5.91 -0.90 1.90
CA SER A 389 -6.63 -0.59 0.66
C SER A 389 -5.68 -0.49 -0.54
N GLU A 390 -4.54 0.18 -0.38
CA GLU A 390 -3.51 0.30 -1.41
C GLU A 390 -2.89 -1.06 -1.74
N ARG A 391 -2.63 -1.92 -0.74
CA ARG A 391 -2.20 -3.30 -0.97
C ARG A 391 -3.22 -4.09 -1.80
N ALA A 392 -4.52 -3.91 -1.52
CA ALA A 392 -5.58 -4.57 -2.28
C ALA A 392 -5.66 -4.05 -3.73
N PHE A 393 -5.52 -2.75 -3.96
CA PHE A 393 -5.47 -2.17 -5.31
C PHE A 393 -4.22 -2.60 -6.07
N ARG A 394 -3.05 -2.62 -5.42
CA ARG A 394 -1.80 -3.11 -5.99
C ARG A 394 -1.92 -4.56 -6.43
N ASN A 395 -2.47 -5.45 -5.59
CA ASN A 395 -2.67 -6.85 -5.95
C ASN A 395 -3.62 -7.02 -7.15
N LYS A 396 -4.69 -6.20 -7.23
CA LYS A 396 -5.58 -6.20 -8.41
C LYS A 396 -4.86 -5.73 -9.66
N ALA A 397 -4.04 -4.68 -9.58
CA ALA A 397 -3.26 -4.16 -10.69
C ALA A 397 -2.19 -5.15 -11.16
N GLU A 398 -1.50 -5.82 -10.23
CA GLU A 398 -0.53 -6.88 -10.55
C GLU A 398 -1.19 -8.09 -11.21
N LYS A 399 -2.38 -8.49 -10.73
CA LYS A 399 -3.17 -9.54 -11.37
C LYS A 399 -3.55 -9.15 -12.80
N GLN A 400 -4.09 -7.96 -13.01
CA GLN A 400 -4.41 -7.47 -14.36
C GLN A 400 -3.17 -7.38 -15.26
N LYS A 401 -2.03 -6.94 -14.73
CA LYS A 401 -0.76 -6.92 -15.47
C LYS A 401 -0.32 -8.33 -15.88
N ARG A 402 -0.49 -9.32 -15.00
CA ARG A 402 -0.19 -10.71 -15.30
C ARG A 402 -1.13 -11.27 -16.36
N ASP A 403 -2.44 -11.07 -16.21
CA ASP A 403 -3.46 -11.52 -17.17
C ASP A 403 -3.20 -10.92 -18.56
N LEU A 404 -2.95 -9.60 -18.65
CA LEU A 404 -2.58 -8.93 -19.91
C LEU A 404 -1.24 -9.42 -20.48
N GLY A 405 -0.28 -9.80 -19.62
CA GLY A 405 0.98 -10.40 -20.03
C GLY A 405 0.79 -11.77 -20.66
N GLU A 406 -0.07 -12.60 -20.06
CA GLU A 406 -0.45 -13.92 -20.58
C GLU A 406 -1.22 -13.80 -21.90
N GLU A 407 -2.15 -12.84 -22.03
CA GLU A 407 -2.84 -12.54 -23.30
C GLU A 407 -1.88 -12.06 -24.39
N LEU A 408 -0.88 -11.25 -24.03
CA LEU A 408 0.09 -10.72 -24.98
C LEU A 408 1.05 -11.81 -25.48
N GLU A 409 1.47 -12.73 -24.61
CA GLU A 409 2.24 -13.91 -25.02
C GLU A 409 1.39 -14.85 -25.88
N ALA A 410 0.12 -15.08 -25.55
CA ALA A 410 -0.79 -15.87 -26.38
C ALA A 410 -0.96 -15.29 -27.79
N LEU A 411 -1.14 -13.96 -27.90
CA LEU A 411 -1.22 -13.26 -29.19
C LEU A 411 0.11 -13.30 -29.96
N LYS A 412 1.26 -13.27 -29.28
CA LYS A 412 2.55 -13.47 -29.94
C LYS A 412 2.69 -14.88 -30.51
N THR A 413 2.31 -15.91 -29.74
CA THR A 413 2.35 -17.30 -30.22
C THR A 413 1.41 -17.48 -31.40
N GLU A 414 0.19 -16.91 -31.35
CA GLU A 414 -0.76 -16.98 -32.46
C GLU A 414 -0.23 -16.21 -33.70
N LEU A 415 0.48 -15.09 -33.50
CA LEU A 415 1.16 -14.38 -34.57
C LEU A 415 2.31 -15.20 -35.18
N GLU A 416 3.12 -15.87 -34.36
CA GLU A 416 4.18 -16.77 -34.82
C GLU A 416 3.59 -17.96 -35.60
N ASP A 417 2.53 -18.58 -35.10
CA ASP A 417 1.83 -19.68 -35.79
C ASP A 417 1.25 -19.23 -37.13
N THR A 418 0.68 -18.02 -37.21
CA THR A 418 0.17 -17.46 -38.48
C THR A 418 1.30 -17.10 -39.44
N LEU A 419 2.45 -16.65 -38.95
CA LEU A 419 3.65 -16.41 -39.76
C LEU A 419 4.21 -17.72 -40.33
N ASP A 420 4.30 -18.77 -39.51
CA ASP A 420 4.75 -20.10 -39.93
C ASP A 420 3.78 -20.73 -40.93
N SER A 421 2.47 -20.63 -40.69
CA SER A 421 1.44 -21.07 -41.64
C SER A 421 1.54 -20.30 -42.97
N THR A 422 1.80 -18.99 -42.92
CA THR A 422 1.96 -18.17 -44.12
C THR A 422 3.23 -18.55 -44.89
N ALA A 423 4.34 -18.76 -44.18
CA ALA A 423 5.60 -19.22 -44.76
C ALA A 423 5.45 -20.60 -45.42
N ALA A 424 4.81 -21.57 -44.74
CA ALA A 424 4.52 -22.89 -45.30
C ALA A 424 3.64 -22.81 -46.55
N GLN A 425 2.63 -21.94 -46.54
CA GLN A 425 1.74 -21.74 -47.69
C GLN A 425 2.45 -21.06 -48.86
N GLN A 426 3.38 -20.14 -48.59
CA GLN A 426 4.23 -19.51 -49.60
C GLN A 426 5.23 -20.51 -50.21
N GLU A 427 5.83 -21.39 -49.40
CA GLU A 427 6.72 -22.45 -49.87
C GLU A 427 5.97 -23.47 -50.73
N LEU A 428 4.77 -23.89 -50.30
CA LEU A 428 3.91 -24.79 -51.08
C LEU A 428 3.50 -24.16 -52.41
N ARG A 429 3.19 -22.86 -52.41
CA ARG A 429 2.89 -22.12 -53.64
C ARG A 429 4.11 -22.05 -54.56
N SER A 430 5.30 -21.80 -54.02
CA SER A 430 6.55 -21.80 -54.79
C SER A 430 6.82 -23.16 -55.43
N LYS A 431 6.64 -24.27 -54.69
CA LYS A 431 6.77 -25.64 -55.21
C LYS A 431 5.76 -25.91 -56.34
N ARG A 432 4.49 -25.51 -56.18
CA ARG A 432 3.48 -25.63 -57.26
C ARG A 432 3.84 -24.79 -58.48
N GLU A 433 4.36 -23.57 -58.31
CA GLU A 433 4.81 -22.73 -59.42
C GLU A 433 6.03 -23.35 -60.16
N GLN A 434 6.94 -24.00 -59.42
CA GLN A 434 8.05 -24.77 -60.00
C GLN A 434 7.54 -26.01 -60.76
N GLU A 435 6.64 -26.81 -60.18
CA GLU A 435 6.03 -27.97 -60.84
C GLU A 435 5.31 -27.58 -62.13
N VAL A 436 4.52 -26.51 -62.10
CA VAL A 436 3.86 -25.98 -63.31
C VAL A 436 4.89 -25.57 -64.37
N THR A 437 6.04 -25.03 -63.96
CA THR A 437 7.11 -24.66 -64.89
C THR A 437 7.79 -25.89 -65.50
N ILE A 438 8.02 -26.94 -64.70
CA ILE A 438 8.58 -28.21 -65.16
C ILE A 438 7.60 -28.90 -66.12
N LEU A 439 6.32 -28.99 -65.76
CA LEU A 439 5.29 -29.60 -66.60
C LEU A 439 5.11 -28.85 -67.92
N LYS A 440 5.20 -27.51 -67.92
CA LYS A 440 5.19 -26.72 -69.16
C LYS A 440 6.40 -27.02 -70.04
N LYS A 441 7.60 -27.17 -69.47
CA LYS A 441 8.80 -27.55 -70.23
C LYS A 441 8.66 -28.95 -70.81
N ALA A 442 8.18 -29.92 -70.03
CA ALA A 442 7.95 -31.28 -70.48
C ALA A 442 6.93 -31.32 -71.63
N LEU A 443 5.83 -30.55 -71.52
CA LEU A 443 4.82 -30.44 -72.57
C LEU A 443 5.38 -29.79 -73.84
N ASP A 444 6.20 -28.74 -73.72
CA ASP A 444 6.86 -28.11 -74.86
C ASP A 444 7.89 -29.06 -75.53
N GLU A 445 8.58 -29.88 -74.75
CA GLU A 445 9.51 -30.91 -75.26
C GLU A 445 8.76 -32.03 -75.97
N GLU A 446 7.64 -32.50 -75.40
CA GLU A 446 6.80 -33.54 -76.00
C GLU A 446 6.07 -33.02 -77.25
N ALA A 447 5.66 -31.76 -77.28
CA ALA A 447 5.14 -31.12 -78.48
C ALA A 447 6.22 -31.07 -79.59
N LYS A 448 7.47 -30.74 -79.25
CA LYS A 448 8.58 -30.75 -80.21
C LYS A 448 8.90 -32.15 -80.73
N THR A 449 8.91 -33.17 -79.87
CA THR A 449 9.15 -34.55 -80.31
C THR A 449 8.02 -35.04 -81.20
N HIS A 450 6.77 -34.74 -80.87
CA HIS A 450 5.63 -35.03 -81.74
C HIS A 450 5.70 -34.30 -83.08
N GLU A 451 6.07 -33.03 -83.09
CA GLU A 451 6.24 -32.26 -84.32
C GLU A 451 7.36 -32.86 -85.20
N ALA A 452 8.47 -33.25 -84.59
CA ALA A 452 9.57 -33.96 -85.27
C ALA A 452 9.11 -35.32 -85.84
N GLN A 453 8.35 -36.11 -85.07
CA GLN A 453 7.77 -37.38 -85.55
C GLN A 453 6.82 -37.19 -86.72
N ILE A 454 5.96 -36.16 -86.68
CA ILE A 454 5.06 -35.82 -87.79
C ILE A 454 5.87 -35.44 -89.03
N GLN A 455 6.95 -34.68 -88.86
CA GLN A 455 7.82 -34.28 -89.96
C GLN A 455 8.55 -35.48 -90.57
N GLU A 456 9.05 -36.40 -89.76
CA GLU A 456 9.65 -37.66 -90.20
C GLU A 456 8.64 -38.54 -90.95
N MET A 457 7.42 -38.67 -90.43
CA MET A 457 6.34 -39.42 -91.09
C MET A 457 5.94 -38.78 -92.43
N ARG A 458 5.89 -37.44 -92.51
CA ARG A 458 5.65 -36.73 -93.77
C ARG A 458 6.78 -36.98 -94.76
N GLN A 459 8.03 -37.00 -94.31
CA GLN A 459 9.18 -37.30 -95.17
C GLN A 459 9.15 -38.73 -95.70
N LYS A 460 8.86 -39.72 -94.84
CA LYS A 460 8.70 -41.13 -95.25
C LYS A 460 7.56 -41.32 -96.25
N HIS A 461 6.41 -40.70 -96.00
CA HIS A 461 5.30 -40.75 -96.96
C HIS A 461 5.64 -40.04 -98.27
N GLY A 462 6.38 -38.92 -98.22
CA GLY A 462 6.88 -38.25 -99.42
C GLY A 462 7.80 -39.14 -100.26
N GLN A 463 8.75 -39.82 -99.62
CA GLN A 463 9.64 -40.79 -100.27
C GLN A 463 8.87 -41.96 -100.88
N ALA A 464 7.89 -42.53 -100.15
CA ALA A 464 7.06 -43.60 -100.68
C ALA A 464 6.23 -43.17 -101.90
N VAL A 465 5.75 -41.92 -101.92
CA VAL A 465 5.02 -41.36 -103.07
C VAL A 465 5.96 -41.17 -104.28
N GLU A 466 7.20 -40.71 -104.06
CA GLU A 466 8.22 -40.63 -105.12
C GLU A 466 8.58 -42.00 -105.67
N GLU A 467 8.80 -43.00 -104.81
CA GLU A 467 9.08 -44.38 -105.24
C GLU A 467 7.91 -44.96 -106.05
N LEU A 468 6.65 -44.74 -105.63
CA LEU A 468 5.48 -45.17 -106.38
C LEU A 468 5.36 -44.43 -107.72
N ALA A 469 5.74 -43.14 -107.77
CA ALA A 469 5.77 -42.37 -109.02
C ALA A 469 6.85 -42.89 -109.98
N GLU A 470 8.03 -43.24 -109.48
CA GLU A 470 9.09 -43.87 -110.27
C GLU A 470 8.68 -45.25 -110.79
N GLN A 471 8.06 -46.08 -109.95
CA GLN A 471 7.52 -47.38 -110.36
C GLN A 471 6.43 -47.24 -111.42
N LEU A 472 5.56 -46.24 -111.30
CA LEU A 472 4.54 -45.93 -112.31
C LEU A 472 5.20 -45.56 -113.65
N GLU A 473 6.24 -44.73 -113.63
CA GLU A 473 6.95 -44.29 -114.83
C GLU A 473 7.74 -45.44 -115.46
N GLN A 474 8.34 -46.32 -114.65
CA GLN A 474 8.98 -47.55 -115.11
C GLN A 474 7.96 -48.51 -115.73
N THR A 475 6.78 -48.65 -115.13
CA THR A 475 5.68 -49.46 -115.69
C THR A 475 5.18 -48.91 -117.01
N LYS A 476 5.07 -47.57 -117.16
CA LYS A 476 4.74 -46.95 -118.45
C LYS A 476 5.81 -47.24 -119.51
N ARG A 477 7.11 -47.17 -119.17
CA ARG A 477 8.19 -47.52 -120.11
C ARG A 477 8.12 -48.98 -120.55
N VAL A 478 7.88 -49.90 -119.61
CA VAL A 478 7.69 -51.32 -119.91
C VAL A 478 6.46 -51.53 -120.81
N LYS A 479 5.35 -50.83 -120.52
CA LYS A 479 4.14 -50.87 -121.35
C LYS A 479 4.41 -50.42 -122.80
N VAL A 480 5.11 -49.30 -122.99
CA VAL A 480 5.48 -48.81 -124.34
C VAL A 480 6.36 -49.82 -125.08
N ASN A 481 7.29 -50.46 -124.38
CA ASN A 481 8.14 -51.50 -124.98
C ASN A 481 7.34 -52.75 -125.37
N LEU A 482 6.37 -53.17 -124.54
CA LEU A 482 5.47 -54.28 -124.85
C LEU A 482 4.52 -53.94 -126.01
N GLU A 483 4.03 -52.70 -126.10
CA GLU A 483 3.22 -52.25 -127.24
C GLU A 483 4.01 -52.28 -128.56
N LYS A 484 5.29 -51.90 -128.53
CA LYS A 484 6.19 -52.04 -129.70
C LYS A 484 6.43 -53.50 -130.07
N ALA A 485 6.70 -54.38 -129.09
CA ALA A 485 6.86 -55.81 -129.33
C ALA A 485 5.58 -56.43 -129.91
N LYS A 486 4.41 -56.02 -129.40
CA LYS A 486 3.11 -56.43 -129.91
C LYS A 486 2.92 -56.03 -131.38
N GLN A 487 3.26 -54.78 -131.76
CA GLN A 487 3.17 -54.33 -133.15
C GLN A 487 4.11 -55.11 -134.08
N SER A 488 5.32 -55.45 -133.63
CA SER A 488 6.26 -56.29 -134.40
C SER A 488 5.69 -57.70 -134.62
N LEU A 489 5.12 -58.32 -133.58
CA LEU A 489 4.49 -59.64 -133.69
C LEU A 489 3.23 -59.61 -134.56
N GLU A 490 2.45 -58.52 -134.51
CA GLU A 490 1.32 -58.31 -135.41
C GLU A 490 1.79 -58.18 -136.87
N SER A 491 2.92 -57.50 -137.15
CA SER A 491 3.46 -57.43 -138.51
C SER A 491 3.97 -58.79 -138.99
N GLU A 492 4.69 -59.54 -138.16
CA GLU A 492 5.12 -60.91 -138.46
C GLU A 492 3.92 -61.84 -138.73
N CYS A 493 2.83 -61.72 -137.97
CA CYS A 493 1.59 -62.47 -138.24
C CYS A 493 0.98 -62.10 -139.59
N THR A 494 1.00 -60.81 -139.98
CA THR A 494 0.51 -60.40 -141.31
C THR A 494 1.40 -60.92 -142.44
N GLU A 495 2.72 -60.96 -142.25
CA GLU A 495 3.67 -61.50 -143.21
C GLU A 495 3.48 -63.01 -143.38
N LEU A 496 3.40 -63.77 -142.29
CA LEU A 496 3.10 -65.20 -142.30
C LEU A 496 1.73 -65.49 -142.93
N SER A 497 0.71 -64.67 -142.64
CA SER A 497 -0.60 -64.81 -143.29
C SER A 497 -0.54 -64.56 -144.80
N ASN A 498 0.32 -63.65 -145.27
CA ASN A 498 0.53 -63.42 -146.69
C ASN A 498 1.31 -64.58 -147.34
N GLU A 499 2.28 -65.14 -146.63
CA GLU A 499 3.05 -66.30 -147.07
C GLU A 499 2.16 -67.55 -147.23
N VAL A 500 1.24 -67.78 -146.29
CA VAL A 500 0.21 -68.83 -146.39
C VAL A 500 -0.71 -68.62 -147.60
N LYS A 501 -1.09 -67.38 -147.93
CA LYS A 501 -1.88 -67.08 -149.14
C LYS A 501 -1.11 -67.43 -150.41
N VAL A 502 0.17 -67.08 -150.49
CA VAL A 502 1.03 -67.41 -151.64
C VAL A 502 1.17 -68.92 -151.80
N LEU A 503 1.36 -69.66 -150.70
CA LEU A 503 1.44 -71.12 -150.72
C LEU A 503 0.11 -71.77 -151.15
N LEU A 504 -1.04 -71.25 -150.70
CA LEU A 504 -2.36 -71.72 -151.14
C LEU A 504 -2.59 -71.47 -152.64
N GLN A 505 -2.12 -70.34 -153.15
CA GLN A 505 -2.22 -70.01 -154.58
C GLN A 505 -1.32 -70.93 -155.43
N SER A 506 -0.08 -71.18 -154.98
CA SER A 506 0.83 -72.17 -155.57
C SER A 506 0.26 -73.60 -155.57
N LYS A 507 -0.43 -74.00 -154.49
CA LYS A 507 -1.15 -75.27 -154.40
C LYS A 507 -2.28 -75.35 -155.44
N GLY A 508 -3.06 -74.28 -155.59
CA GLY A 508 -4.13 -74.19 -156.59
C GLY A 508 -3.64 -74.35 -158.03
N ASP A 509 -2.53 -73.69 -158.37
CA ASP A 509 -1.90 -73.80 -159.68
C ASP A 509 -1.37 -75.21 -159.97
N SER A 510 -0.85 -75.88 -158.93
CA SER A 510 -0.38 -77.27 -159.02
C SER A 510 -1.54 -78.26 -159.19
N GLU A 511 -2.67 -78.05 -158.49
CA GLU A 511 -3.89 -78.86 -158.67
C GLU A 511 -4.52 -78.67 -160.06
N HIS A 512 -4.48 -77.46 -160.62
CA HIS A 512 -4.93 -77.19 -161.98
C HIS A 512 -4.08 -77.89 -163.04
N LYS A 513 -2.74 -77.91 -162.87
CA LYS A 513 -1.84 -78.69 -163.73
C LYS A 513 -2.15 -80.19 -163.65
N ARG A 514 -2.38 -80.73 -162.44
CA ARG A 514 -2.73 -82.14 -162.24
C ARG A 514 -4.03 -82.52 -162.97
N LYS A 515 -5.10 -81.72 -162.82
CA LYS A 515 -6.37 -81.96 -163.52
C LYS A 515 -6.21 -81.96 -165.04
N ARG A 516 -5.38 -81.08 -165.60
CA ARG A 516 -5.10 -81.01 -167.04
C ARG A 516 -4.40 -82.28 -167.56
N VAL A 517 -3.48 -82.84 -166.78
CA VAL A 517 -2.81 -84.10 -167.08
C VAL A 517 -3.78 -85.29 -166.95
N ASP A 518 -4.65 -85.30 -165.95
CA ASP A 518 -5.70 -86.33 -165.81
C ASP A 518 -6.68 -86.32 -166.99
N THR A 519 -6.99 -85.12 -167.54
CA THR A 519 -7.89 -85.00 -168.70
C THR A 519 -7.23 -85.53 -169.97
N GLN A 520 -5.93 -85.28 -170.15
CA GLN A 520 -5.13 -85.85 -171.24
C GLN A 520 -4.98 -87.37 -171.13
N LEU A 521 -4.95 -87.91 -169.90
CA LEU A 521 -4.93 -89.35 -169.67
C LEU A 521 -6.26 -90.01 -170.07
N GLN A 522 -7.39 -89.39 -169.72
CA GLN A 522 -8.73 -89.87 -170.12
C GLN A 522 -8.93 -89.88 -171.64
N GLU A 523 -8.45 -88.86 -172.37
CA GLU A 523 -8.52 -88.83 -173.84
C GLU A 523 -7.68 -89.94 -174.50
N LEU A 524 -6.53 -90.28 -173.92
CA LEU A 524 -5.70 -91.41 -174.38
C LEU A 524 -6.37 -92.76 -174.09
N GLN A 525 -7.11 -92.88 -173.00
CA GLN A 525 -7.83 -94.09 -172.60
C GLN A 525 -9.07 -94.33 -173.50
N VAL A 526 -9.76 -93.26 -173.92
CA VAL A 526 -10.83 -93.33 -174.93
C VAL A 526 -10.27 -93.76 -176.30
N LYS A 527 -9.13 -93.21 -176.73
CA LYS A 527 -8.48 -93.63 -178.00
C LYS A 527 -7.97 -95.08 -177.96
N PHE A 528 -7.52 -95.57 -176.80
CA PHE A 528 -7.11 -96.97 -176.63
C PHE A 528 -8.31 -97.93 -176.74
N THR A 529 -9.45 -97.58 -176.14
CA THR A 529 -10.69 -98.40 -176.22
C THR A 529 -11.31 -98.38 -177.62
N GLU A 530 -11.24 -97.26 -178.35
CA GLU A 530 -11.64 -97.20 -179.76
C GLU A 530 -10.72 -98.02 -180.68
N GLY A 531 -9.41 -98.04 -180.40
CA GLY A 531 -8.45 -98.93 -181.06
C GLY A 531 -8.68 -100.42 -180.76
N GLU A 532 -9.20 -100.77 -179.58
CA GLU A 532 -9.63 -102.13 -179.25
C GLU A 532 -10.92 -102.55 -179.97
N ARG A 533 -11.87 -101.63 -180.11
CA ARG A 533 -13.14 -101.87 -180.81
C ARG A 533 -12.96 -102.12 -182.30
N VAL A 534 -12.08 -101.36 -182.96
CA VAL A 534 -11.77 -101.57 -184.39
C VAL A 534 -10.97 -102.87 -184.60
N ARG A 535 -10.16 -103.28 -183.63
CA ARG A 535 -9.47 -104.60 -183.65
C ARG A 535 -10.46 -105.76 -183.54
N THR A 536 -11.53 -105.60 -182.76
CA THR A 536 -12.62 -106.59 -182.68
C THR A 536 -13.47 -106.60 -183.96
N GLU A 537 -13.73 -105.44 -184.57
CA GLU A 537 -14.42 -105.35 -185.87
C GLU A 537 -13.59 -105.97 -187.03
N LEU A 538 -12.25 -105.95 -186.94
CA LEU A 538 -11.35 -106.71 -187.81
C LEU A 538 -11.45 -108.24 -187.65
N THR A 539 -12.09 -108.74 -186.59
CA THR A 539 -12.16 -110.18 -186.28
C THR A 539 -13.49 -110.82 -186.72
N GLU A 540 -14.57 -110.04 -186.92
CA GLU A 540 -15.91 -110.59 -187.22
C GLU A 540 -16.32 -110.58 -188.71
N ARG A 541 -15.56 -109.95 -189.62
CA ARG A 541 -15.85 -109.93 -191.08
C ARG A 541 -14.95 -110.84 -191.93
N VAL A 542 -14.56 -111.97 -191.35
CA VAL A 542 -14.03 -113.16 -192.05
C VAL A 542 -15.07 -114.28 -192.08
N ASN A 543 -16.38 -113.94 -192.04
CA ASN A 543 -17.47 -114.85 -192.43
C ASN A 543 -18.59 -114.09 -193.14
#